data_AF-A0A7J2SAJ3-F1
#
_entry.id   AF-A0A7J2SAJ3-F1
#
_cell.length_a   1.000
_cell.length_b   1.000
_cell.length_c   1.000
_cell.angle_alpha   90.00
_cell.angle_beta   90.00
_cell.angle_gamma   90.00
#
_symmetry.space_group_name_H-M   'P 1'
#
loop_
_entity.id
_entity.type
_entity.pdbx_description
1 polymer ?
#
loop_
_entity_poly.entity_id
_entity_poly.type
_entity_poly.pdbx_seq_one_letter_code
_entity_poly.pdbx_strand_id
1 'polypeptide(L)'
;MSYEPMEIILKNEGGENVSINITLTNTFGDEILNKSVLLRANSTDSIKNITNLAGSYYVNVVIPSKNISAERKIKYGKYYEKIEIIIKNEIEIKNERA
;
A
#
# COMPACT_ATOMS: atom_id res chain seq x y z
N MET A 1 17.06 -16.52 -0.03
CA MET A 1 16.90 -15.88 1.30
C MET A 1 15.44 -15.50 1.43
N SER A 2 14.75 -15.90 2.50
CA SER A 2 13.37 -15.44 2.76
C SER A 2 13.46 -14.09 3.47
N TYR A 3 12.75 -13.10 2.96
CA TYR A 3 12.60 -11.81 3.63
C TYR A 3 11.45 -11.88 4.65
N GLU A 4 11.46 -10.98 5.64
CA GLU A 4 10.29 -10.76 6.49
C GLU A 4 9.10 -10.35 5.63
N PRO A 5 7.92 -10.96 5.77
CA PRO A 5 6.80 -10.70 4.87
C PRO A 5 6.48 -9.21 4.75
N MET A 6 6.30 -8.76 3.51
CA MET A 6 5.95 -7.38 3.17
C MET A 6 4.79 -6.86 4.02
N GLU A 7 4.98 -5.64 4.52
CA GLU A 7 4.00 -4.87 5.29
C GLU A 7 3.64 -3.59 4.52
N ILE A 8 2.34 -3.35 4.36
CA ILE A 8 1.80 -2.06 3.91
C ILE A 8 1.21 -1.34 5.12
N ILE A 9 1.75 -0.17 5.44
CA ILE A 9 1.24 0.73 6.47
C ILE A 9 0.28 1.72 5.81
N LEU A 10 -0.90 1.85 6.39
CA LEU A 10 -1.97 2.72 5.91
C LEU A 10 -2.18 3.85 6.91
N LYS A 11 -1.98 5.10 6.49
CA LYS A 11 -2.16 6.28 7.33
C LYS A 11 -3.28 7.15 6.74
N ASN A 12 -4.39 7.26 7.44
CA ASN A 12 -5.41 8.26 7.12
C ASN A 12 -5.16 9.50 7.96
N GLU A 13 -4.54 10.50 7.35
CA GLU A 13 -4.33 11.83 7.95
C GLU A 13 -5.49 12.78 7.61
N GLY A 14 -6.52 12.29 6.91
CA GLY A 14 -7.76 12.99 6.68
C GLY A 14 -8.68 12.97 7.92
N GLY A 15 -9.50 14.01 8.04
CA GLY A 15 -10.47 14.17 9.12
C GLY A 15 -11.74 13.33 8.99
N GLU A 16 -11.84 12.46 7.98
CA GLU A 16 -13.02 11.64 7.71
C GLU A 16 -12.67 10.17 7.50
N ASN A 17 -13.65 9.30 7.72
CA ASN A 17 -13.50 7.88 7.41
C ASN A 17 -13.46 7.69 5.90
N VAL A 18 -12.57 6.82 5.43
CA VAL A 18 -12.36 6.60 4.01
C VAL A 18 -12.27 5.11 3.72
N SER A 19 -13.00 4.67 2.69
CA SER A 19 -12.86 3.32 2.15
C SER A 19 -11.85 3.36 1.01
N ILE A 20 -10.83 2.50 1.11
CA ILE A 20 -9.77 2.39 0.13
C ILE A 20 -9.72 0.99 -0.44
N ASN A 21 -9.45 0.90 -1.73
CA ASN A 21 -9.12 -0.35 -2.41
C ASN A 21 -7.63 -0.33 -2.74
N ILE A 22 -6.91 -1.37 -2.34
CA ILE A 22 -5.48 -1.53 -2.59
C ILE A 22 -5.30 -2.78 -3.43
N THR A 23 -4.62 -2.62 -4.56
CA THR A 23 -4.20 -3.72 -5.41
C THR A 23 -2.67 -3.71 -5.52
N LEU A 24 -2.04 -4.86 -5.29
CA LEU A 24 -0.62 -5.09 -5.49
C LEU A 24 -0.46 -6.10 -6.62
N THR A 25 0.27 -5.72 -7.67
CA THR A 25 0.61 -6.60 -8.80
C THR A 25 2.11 -6.75 -8.94
N ASN A 26 2.58 -7.93 -9.31
CA ASN A 26 3.98 -8.16 -9.64
C ASN A 26 4.29 -7.63 -11.07
N THR A 27 5.56 -7.69 -11.49
CA THR A 27 5.97 -7.25 -12.84
C THR A 27 5.43 -8.11 -13.99
N PHE A 28 4.94 -9.31 -13.69
CA PHE A 28 4.33 -10.21 -14.68
C PHE A 28 2.83 -9.96 -14.85
N GLY A 29 2.25 -9.09 -14.02
CA GLY A 29 0.82 -8.77 -14.01
C GLY A 29 0.00 -9.63 -13.05
N ASP A 30 0.61 -10.54 -12.29
CA ASP A 30 -0.11 -11.34 -11.31
C ASP A 30 -0.51 -10.49 -10.11
N GLU A 31 -1.77 -10.63 -9.69
CA GLU A 31 -2.29 -10.01 -8.49
C GLU A 31 -1.78 -10.75 -7.24
N ILE A 32 -1.09 -10.01 -6.37
CA ILE A 32 -0.53 -10.51 -5.10
C ILE A 32 -1.44 -10.13 -3.94
N LEU A 33 -2.10 -8.98 -4.03
CA LEU A 33 -3.04 -8.49 -3.02
C LEU A 33 -4.15 -7.72 -3.72
N ASN A 34 -5.38 -7.93 -3.28
CA ASN A 34 -6.51 -7.08 -3.59
C ASN A 34 -7.41 -7.00 -2.35
N LYS A 35 -7.45 -5.82 -1.75
CA LYS A 35 -8.10 -5.64 -0.45
C LYS A 35 -8.77 -4.29 -0.35
N SER A 36 -10.02 -4.30 0.10
CA SER A 36 -10.75 -3.12 0.54
C SER A 36 -10.61 -2.95 2.04
N VAL A 37 -10.26 -1.74 2.49
CA VAL A 37 -10.10 -1.40 3.91
C VAL A 37 -10.88 -0.12 4.21
N LEU A 38 -11.60 -0.12 5.34
CA LEU A 38 -12.18 1.10 5.89
C LEU A 38 -11.18 1.70 6.89
N LEU A 39 -10.58 2.82 6.56
CA LEU A 39 -9.71 3.56 7.45
C LEU A 39 -10.50 4.63 8.18
N ARG A 40 -10.39 4.65 9.51
CA ARG A 40 -11.02 5.68 10.34
C ARG A 40 -10.27 7.00 10.19
N ALA A 41 -10.95 8.12 10.45
CA ALA A 41 -10.32 9.44 10.50
C ALA A 41 -9.10 9.44 11.44
N ASN A 42 -8.00 10.07 11.02
CA ASN A 42 -6.77 10.21 11.82
C ASN A 42 -6.21 8.89 12.38
N SER A 43 -6.33 7.79 11.62
CA SER A 43 -5.92 6.45 12.08
C SER A 43 -4.79 5.86 11.24
N THR A 44 -4.04 4.96 11.86
CA THR A 44 -3.03 4.13 11.19
C THR A 44 -3.44 2.67 11.31
N ASP A 45 -3.36 1.95 10.20
CA ASP A 45 -3.58 0.50 10.12
C ASP A 45 -2.44 -0.16 9.34
N SER A 46 -2.36 -1.49 9.35
CA SER A 46 -1.32 -2.24 8.65
C SER A 46 -1.88 -3.52 8.02
N ILE A 47 -1.47 -3.79 6.78
CA ILE A 47 -1.67 -5.06 6.11
C ILE A 47 -0.32 -5.79 6.12
N LYS A 48 -0.24 -6.86 6.92
CA LYS A 48 0.96 -7.68 7.09
C LYS A 48 0.86 -8.98 6.28
N ASN A 49 1.96 -9.71 6.19
CA ASN A 49 2.02 -11.06 5.61
C ASN A 49 1.57 -11.13 4.14
N ILE A 50 1.94 -10.14 3.32
CA ILE A 50 1.51 -10.07 1.91
C ILE A 50 2.34 -11.00 1.02
N THR A 51 3.66 -10.86 1.03
CA THR A 51 4.58 -11.72 0.27
C THR A 51 5.98 -11.63 0.87
N ASN A 52 6.80 -12.66 0.70
CA ASN A 52 8.22 -12.69 1.09
C ASN A 52 9.17 -12.71 -0.11
N LEU A 53 8.63 -12.58 -1.33
CA LEU A 53 9.40 -12.60 -2.56
C LEU A 53 9.97 -11.20 -2.84
N ALA A 54 11.29 -11.06 -2.94
CA ALA A 54 11.88 -9.78 -3.34
C ALA A 54 11.65 -9.51 -4.83
N GLY A 55 11.38 -8.25 -5.18
CA GLY A 55 11.04 -7.89 -6.54
C GLY A 55 10.58 -6.44 -6.69
N SER A 56 10.14 -6.11 -7.91
CA SER A 56 9.39 -4.89 -8.15
C SER A 56 7.91 -5.20 -8.20
N TYR A 57 7.10 -4.29 -7.69
CA TYR A 57 5.64 -4.40 -7.67
C TYR A 57 5.01 -3.09 -8.07
N TYR A 58 3.76 -3.13 -8.50
CA TYR A 58 2.93 -1.95 -8.68
C TYR A 58 1.87 -1.95 -7.57
N VAL A 59 1.80 -0.84 -6.85
CA VAL A 59 0.74 -0.57 -5.87
C VAL A 59 -0.23 0.38 -6.52
N ASN A 60 -1.49 -0.01 -6.63
CA ASN A 60 -2.59 0.84 -7.02
C ASN A 60 -3.52 1.03 -5.82
N VAL A 61 -3.85 2.28 -5.53
CA VAL A 61 -4.76 2.66 -4.44
C VAL A 61 -5.87 3.49 -5.02
N VAL A 62 -7.12 3.10 -4.77
CA VAL A 62 -8.32 3.81 -5.22
C VAL A 62 -9.18 4.17 -4.02
N ILE A 63 -9.65 5.42 -3.99
CA ILE A 63 -10.64 5.92 -3.03
C ILE A 63 -11.92 6.26 -3.81
N PRO A 64 -12.88 5.33 -3.91
CA PRO A 64 -14.06 5.52 -4.75
C PRO A 64 -14.90 6.73 -4.35
N SER A 65 -15.06 6.97 -3.04
CA SER A 65 -15.89 8.08 -2.53
C SER A 65 -15.37 9.46 -2.89
N LYS A 66 -14.06 9.58 -3.19
CA LYS A 66 -13.40 10.83 -3.57
C LYS A 66 -13.06 10.90 -5.05
N ASN A 67 -13.25 9.80 -5.79
CA ASN A 67 -12.77 9.65 -7.17
C ASN A 67 -11.26 9.95 -7.32
N ILE A 68 -10.45 9.49 -6.37
CA ILE A 68 -8.99 9.66 -6.36
C ILE A 68 -8.34 8.29 -6.49
N SER A 69 -7.29 8.21 -7.30
CA SER A 69 -6.44 7.02 -7.41
C SER A 69 -4.97 7.42 -7.51
N ALA A 70 -4.10 6.57 -7.00
CA ALA A 70 -2.66 6.68 -7.18
C ALA A 70 -2.05 5.32 -7.50
N GLU A 71 -1.12 5.30 -8.44
CA GLU A 71 -0.34 4.11 -8.78
C GLU A 71 1.14 4.42 -8.65
N ARG A 72 1.90 3.50 -8.04
CA ARG A 72 3.35 3.65 -7.93
C ARG A 72 4.05 2.31 -8.06
N LYS A 73 5.13 2.30 -8.84
CA LYS A 73 6.10 1.21 -8.84
C LYS A 73 6.96 1.28 -7.58
N ILE A 74 7.01 0.16 -6.86
CA ILE A 74 7.78 -0.01 -5.64
C ILE A 74 8.78 -1.15 -5.79
N LYS A 75 9.77 -1.16 -4.90
CA LYS A 75 10.72 -2.26 -4.72
C LYS A 75 10.46 -2.90 -3.36
N TYR A 76 10.66 -4.21 -3.29
CA TYR A 76 10.65 -4.92 -2.02
C TYR A 76 11.81 -5.91 -1.94
N GLY A 77 12.43 -5.98 -0.76
CA GLY A 77 13.62 -6.77 -0.47
C GLY A 77 14.40 -6.19 0.72
N LYS A 78 15.67 -6.58 0.87
CA LYS A 78 16.54 -6.31 2.05
C LYS A 78 16.53 -4.88 2.59
N TYR A 79 16.29 -3.88 1.73
CA TYR A 79 16.32 -2.47 2.11
C TYR A 79 14.97 -1.77 1.91
N TYR A 80 13.94 -2.49 1.48
CA TYR A 80 12.63 -1.94 1.14
C TYR A 80 11.55 -2.85 1.70
N GLU A 81 11.47 -2.95 3.02
CA GLU A 81 10.61 -3.94 3.69
C GLU A 81 9.18 -3.45 3.87
N LYS A 82 8.99 -2.13 3.85
CA LYS A 82 7.72 -1.46 4.16
C LYS A 82 7.30 -0.52 3.04
N ILE A 83 5.99 -0.43 2.89
CA ILE A 83 5.33 0.50 1.99
C ILE A 83 4.41 1.33 2.86
N GLU A 84 4.47 2.65 2.76
CA GLU A 84 3.50 3.52 3.43
C GLU A 84 2.54 4.12 2.40
N ILE A 85 1.24 4.03 2.65
CA ILE A 85 0.20 4.69 1.89
C ILE A 85 -0.42 5.73 2.82
N ILE A 86 -0.27 7.01 2.48
CA ILE A 86 -0.73 8.14 3.27
C ILE A 86 -1.88 8.81 2.51
N ILE A 87 -3.00 9.00 3.19
CA ILE A 87 -4.22 9.59 2.64
C ILE A 87 -4.42 10.95 3.29
N LYS A 88 -4.39 12.00 2.46
CA LYS A 88 -4.68 13.39 2.84
C LYS A 88 -5.75 13.96 1.90
N ASN A 89 -5.46 15.07 1.25
CA ASN A 89 -6.18 15.58 0.08
C ASN A 89 -5.86 14.76 -1.19
N GLU A 90 -4.65 14.18 -1.23
CA GLU A 90 -4.17 13.26 -2.26
C GLU A 90 -3.64 11.98 -1.61
N ILE A 91 -3.34 10.97 -2.45
CA ILE A 91 -2.75 9.70 -2.00
C ILE A 91 -1.24 9.76 -2.25
N GLU A 92 -0.46 9.58 -1.19
CA GLU A 92 1.00 9.50 -1.26
C GLU A 92 1.45 8.07 -0.95
N ILE A 93 2.16 7.43 -1.89
CA ILE A 93 2.72 6.08 -1.71
C ILE A 93 4.22 6.22 -1.49
N LYS A 94 4.75 5.88 -0.31
CA LYS A 94 6.18 5.89 0.01
C LYS A 94 6.76 4.48 0.03
N ASN A 95 7.95 4.35 -0.54
CA ASN A 95 8.74 3.13 -0.54
C ASN A 95 10.22 3.52 -0.44
N GLU A 96 10.62 3.84 0.79
CA GLU A 96 11.95 4.36 1.09
C GLU A 96 12.90 3.25 1.52
N ARG A 97 14.19 3.53 1.38
CA ARG A 97 15.25 2.62 1.77
C ARG A 97 15.43 2.67 3.29
N ALA A 98 15.29 1.53 3.97
CA ALA A 98 15.67 1.37 5.37
C ALA A 98 17.18 1.30 5.56
#